data_AF-A0A9X2DVJ3-F1
#
_entry.id   AF-A0A9X2DVJ3-F1
#
_cell.length_a   1.000
_cell.length_b   1.000
_cell.length_c   1.000
_cell.angle_alpha   90.00
_cell.angle_beta   90.00
_cell.angle_gamma   90.00
#
_symmetry.space_group_name_H-M   'P 1'
#
loop_
_entity.id
_entity.type
_entity.pdbx_description
1 polymer ?
#
loop_
_entity_poly.entity_id
_entity_poly.type
_entity_poly.pdbx_seq_one_letter_code
_entity_poly.pdbx_strand_id
1 'polypeptide(L)'
;MPEWIDEVSGVIQLVLNTVVVVGGAAIWKLYVDKLRATVESKNATIESVEKSRDLWKEKAEGLESRSPEVVEKSLAERIRIRDDEISRLTADKEFDATAVRELEVKKSELERDLFRAQGFRAMLAMEEGTELEEEKGFGAGGDADGTARHVVDGPREITVELIGEVGVDSGQLMVTDPCYVDTEWQDEPFIPDGKIERDEDTLFHYSYDGACRSTLSGGGHGELAFTKGHAGAGVVFSTAWGDGMYAIYAEKHDGHIVRVYVNVG
;
A
#
# COMPACT_ATOMS: atom_id res chain seq x y z
N MET A 1 75.57 -109.22 39.44
CA MET A 1 74.19 -109.25 38.87
C MET A 1 74.30 -108.87 37.41
N PRO A 2 73.49 -109.46 36.53
CA PRO A 2 73.86 -109.67 35.13
C PRO A 2 73.81 -108.39 34.27
N GLU A 3 74.76 -108.24 33.34
CA GLU A 3 75.07 -107.05 32.53
C GLU A 3 73.94 -106.56 31.60
N TRP A 4 72.83 -107.30 31.45
CA TRP A 4 71.67 -106.87 30.66
C TRP A 4 70.71 -105.92 31.40
N ILE A 5 70.86 -105.75 32.71
CA ILE A 5 69.98 -104.87 33.51
C ILE A 5 70.38 -103.40 33.38
N ASP A 6 71.67 -103.09 33.18
CA ASP A 6 72.16 -101.72 33.04
C ASP A 6 71.79 -101.09 31.67
N GLU A 7 71.69 -101.90 30.62
CA GLU A 7 71.29 -101.42 29.29
C GLU A 7 69.77 -101.17 29.19
N VAL A 8 68.96 -101.99 29.84
CA VAL A 8 67.49 -101.84 29.88
C VAL A 8 67.06 -100.69 30.81
N SER A 9 67.81 -100.46 31.89
CA SER A 9 67.62 -99.34 32.82
C SER A 9 67.62 -97.98 32.10
N GLY A 10 68.60 -97.74 31.23
CA GLY A 10 68.72 -96.49 30.48
C GLY A 10 67.56 -96.24 29.50
N VAL A 11 67.09 -97.29 28.82
CA VAL A 11 65.97 -97.19 27.87
C VAL A 11 64.64 -96.93 28.59
N ILE A 12 64.38 -97.61 29.71
CA ILE A 12 63.18 -97.37 30.52
C ILE A 12 63.17 -95.95 31.08
N GLN A 13 64.32 -95.44 31.56
CA GLN A 13 64.44 -94.09 32.10
C GLN A 13 64.25 -93.01 31.03
N LEU A 14 64.72 -93.26 29.80
CA LEU A 14 64.48 -92.39 28.64
C LEU A 14 62.98 -92.35 28.26
N VAL A 15 62.31 -93.51 28.23
CA VAL A 15 60.87 -93.58 27.95
C VAL A 15 60.07 -92.87 29.04
N LEU A 16 60.43 -93.07 30.31
CA LEU A 16 59.78 -92.41 31.44
C LEU A 16 59.92 -90.89 31.37
N ASN A 17 61.13 -90.39 31.12
CA ASN A 17 61.38 -88.96 30.94
C ASN A 17 60.62 -88.39 29.73
N THR A 18 60.52 -89.15 28.64
CA THR A 18 59.76 -88.76 27.44
C THR A 18 58.27 -88.64 27.76
N VAL A 19 57.70 -89.60 28.48
CA VAL A 19 56.29 -89.56 28.92
C VAL A 19 56.04 -88.38 29.84
N VAL A 20 56.96 -88.07 30.75
CA VAL A 20 56.85 -86.90 31.65
C VAL A 20 56.88 -85.59 30.87
N VAL A 21 57.78 -85.44 29.88
CA VAL A 21 57.85 -84.24 29.03
C VAL A 21 56.58 -84.09 28.17
N VAL A 22 56.10 -85.17 27.57
CA VAL A 22 54.86 -85.16 26.77
C VAL A 22 53.63 -84.87 27.64
N GLY A 23 53.56 -85.46 28.83
CA GLY A 23 52.50 -85.19 29.81
C GLY A 23 52.53 -83.73 30.30
N GLY A 24 53.72 -83.21 30.59
CA GLY A 24 53.93 -81.80 30.94
C GLY A 24 53.50 -80.85 29.81
N ALA A 25 53.81 -81.17 28.56
CA ALA A 25 53.40 -80.41 27.39
C ALA A 25 51.87 -80.41 27.20
N ALA A 26 51.20 -81.53 27.47
CA ALA A 26 49.74 -81.63 27.41
C ALA A 26 49.05 -80.78 28.49
N ILE A 27 49.58 -80.81 29.72
CA ILE A 27 49.07 -79.98 30.83
C ILE A 27 49.29 -78.49 30.53
N TRP A 28 50.46 -78.11 30.02
CA TRP A 28 50.74 -76.74 29.59
C TRP A 28 49.76 -76.27 28.51
N LYS A 29 49.48 -77.12 27.52
CA LYS A 29 48.51 -76.81 26.46
C LYS A 29 47.11 -76.55 27.03
N LEU A 30 46.63 -77.42 27.92
CA LEU A 30 45.32 -77.23 28.58
C LEU A 30 45.26 -75.93 29.41
N TYR A 31 46.36 -75.58 30.08
CA TYR A 31 46.46 -74.32 30.82
C TYR A 31 46.42 -73.10 29.90
N VAL A 32 47.15 -73.14 28.78
CA VAL A 32 47.13 -72.09 27.74
C VAL A 32 45.74 -71.95 27.12
N ASP A 33 45.07 -73.06 26.80
CA ASP A 33 43.73 -73.04 26.23
C ASP A 33 42.71 -72.44 27.21
N LYS A 34 42.82 -72.75 28.51
CA LYS A 34 41.99 -72.14 29.57
C LYS A 34 42.23 -70.64 29.71
N LEU A 35 43.49 -70.19 29.63
CA LEU A 35 43.83 -68.76 29.63
C LEU A 35 43.26 -68.05 28.41
N ARG A 36 43.37 -68.66 27.23
CA ARG A 36 42.84 -68.11 25.98
C ARG A 36 41.32 -67.96 26.03
N ALA A 37 40.61 -68.98 26.51
CA ALA A 37 39.16 -68.93 26.71
C ALA A 37 38.76 -67.86 27.75
N THR A 38 39.55 -67.68 28.81
CA THR A 38 39.31 -66.63 29.82
C THR A 38 39.52 -65.23 29.25
N VAL A 39 40.55 -65.04 28.41
CA VAL A 39 40.81 -63.77 27.72
C VAL A 39 39.69 -63.46 26.74
N GLU A 40 39.22 -64.46 25.98
CA GLU A 40 38.12 -64.31 25.03
C GLU A 40 36.79 -63.94 25.73
N SER A 41 36.47 -64.61 26.85
CA SER A 41 35.31 -64.28 27.67
C SER A 41 35.39 -62.86 28.27
N LYS A 42 36.58 -62.43 28.72
CA LYS A 42 36.79 -61.06 29.20
C LYS A 42 36.65 -60.03 28.08
N ASN A 43 37.17 -60.31 26.88
CA ASN A 43 37.02 -59.43 25.72
C ASN A 43 35.54 -59.26 25.33
N ALA A 44 34.77 -60.34 25.32
CA ALA A 44 33.32 -60.27 25.06
C ALA A 44 32.59 -59.44 26.14
N THR A 45 33.03 -59.54 27.40
CA THR A 45 32.47 -58.73 28.49
C THR A 45 32.83 -57.25 28.31
N ILE A 46 34.08 -56.95 27.95
CA ILE A 46 34.55 -55.58 27.67
C ILE A 46 33.74 -54.97 26.52
N GLU A 47 33.55 -55.71 25.42
CA GLU A 47 32.75 -55.24 24.28
C GLU A 47 31.29 -54.96 24.68
N SER A 48 30.68 -55.81 25.52
CA SER A 48 29.32 -55.59 26.02
C SER A 48 29.21 -54.35 26.91
N VAL A 49 30.25 -54.08 27.70
CA VAL A 49 30.33 -52.90 28.58
C VAL A 49 30.57 -51.64 27.76
N GLU A 50 31.40 -51.68 26.72
CA GLU A 50 31.62 -50.56 25.80
C GLU A 50 30.34 -50.19 25.05
N LYS A 51 29.61 -51.17 24.52
CA LYS A 51 28.29 -50.93 23.91
C LYS A 51 27.31 -50.29 24.89
N SER A 52 27.31 -50.76 26.13
CA SER A 52 26.45 -50.19 27.18
C SER A 52 26.85 -48.74 27.48
N ARG A 53 28.14 -48.44 27.61
CA ARG A 53 28.66 -47.07 27.81
C ARG A 53 28.24 -46.15 26.67
N ASP A 54 28.38 -46.59 25.42
CA ASP A 54 28.07 -45.76 24.26
C ASP A 54 26.56 -45.49 24.15
N LEU A 55 25.72 -46.49 24.47
CA LEU A 55 24.27 -46.29 24.61
C LEU A 55 23.91 -45.28 25.70
N TRP A 56 24.60 -45.30 26.85
CA TRP A 56 24.37 -44.32 27.91
C TRP A 56 24.83 -42.92 27.50
N LYS A 57 25.92 -42.82 26.75
CA LYS A 57 26.43 -41.56 26.21
C LYS A 57 25.44 -40.95 25.21
N GLU A 58 24.95 -41.75 24.26
CA GLU A 58 23.94 -41.34 23.28
C GLU A 58 22.62 -40.94 23.96
N LYS A 59 22.19 -41.67 24.99
CA LYS A 59 21.01 -41.31 25.78
C LYS A 59 21.20 -40.01 26.56
N ALA A 60 22.38 -39.78 27.13
CA ALA A 60 22.68 -38.53 27.84
C ALA A 60 22.65 -37.33 26.89
N GLU A 61 23.26 -37.44 25.71
CA GLU A 61 23.25 -36.41 24.66
C GLU A 61 21.83 -36.15 24.12
N GLY A 62 21.03 -37.21 23.97
CA GLY A 62 19.60 -37.12 23.64
C GLY A 62 18.74 -36.46 24.72
N LEU A 63 19.16 -36.53 25.98
CA LEU A 63 18.50 -35.84 27.10
C LEU A 63 18.95 -34.38 27.23
N GLU A 64 20.22 -34.07 26.96
CA GLU A 64 20.74 -32.70 26.92
C GLU A 64 20.09 -31.87 25.79
N SER A 65 19.92 -32.46 24.61
CA SER A 65 19.19 -31.81 23.49
C SER A 65 17.70 -31.60 23.77
N ARG A 66 17.11 -32.37 24.70
CA ARG A 66 15.74 -32.22 25.18
C ARG A 66 15.65 -31.46 26.50
N SER A 67 16.78 -30.96 27.01
CA SER A 67 16.80 -30.17 28.23
C SER A 67 15.90 -28.95 28.06
N PRO A 68 15.04 -28.62 29.05
CA PRO A 68 14.12 -27.50 28.97
C PRO A 68 14.83 -26.18 28.64
N GLU A 69 16.08 -26.00 29.08
CA GLU A 69 16.88 -24.80 28.77
C GLU A 69 17.22 -24.66 27.27
N VAL A 70 17.49 -25.76 26.57
CA VAL A 70 17.80 -25.76 25.12
C VAL A 70 16.51 -25.51 24.33
N VAL A 71 15.40 -26.10 24.77
CA VAL A 71 14.08 -25.89 24.17
C VAL A 71 13.66 -24.42 24.33
N GLU A 72 13.82 -23.84 25.52
CA GLU A 72 13.52 -22.43 25.80
C GLU A 72 14.36 -21.49 24.93
N LYS A 73 15.66 -21.74 24.78
CA LYS A 73 16.53 -20.96 23.88
C LYS A 73 16.06 -21.07 22.42
N SER A 74 15.76 -22.28 21.95
CA SER A 74 15.28 -22.49 20.57
C SER A 74 13.91 -21.85 20.31
N LEU A 75 13.05 -21.82 21.33
CA LEU A 75 11.73 -21.21 21.25
C LEU A 75 11.85 -19.69 21.27
N ALA A 76 12.67 -19.13 22.15
CA ALA A 76 12.95 -17.70 22.21
C ALA A 76 13.54 -17.19 20.89
N GLU A 77 14.46 -17.94 20.27
CA GLU A 77 15.02 -17.58 18.98
C GLU A 77 13.98 -17.60 17.86
N ARG A 78 13.08 -18.61 17.83
CA ARG A 78 11.96 -18.64 16.87
C ARG A 78 10.97 -17.51 17.10
N ILE A 79 10.64 -17.19 18.35
CA ILE A 79 9.76 -16.07 18.68
C ILE A 79 10.38 -14.77 18.17
N ARG A 80 11.67 -14.54 18.44
CA ARG A 80 12.39 -13.36 17.94
C ARG A 80 12.34 -13.26 16.41
N ILE A 81 12.63 -14.35 15.69
CA ILE A 81 12.56 -14.36 14.21
C ILE A 81 11.14 -14.04 13.72
N ARG A 82 10.11 -14.53 14.42
CA ARG A 82 8.71 -14.26 14.06
C ARG A 82 8.31 -12.82 14.37
N ASP A 83 8.74 -12.26 15.49
CA ASP A 83 8.48 -10.88 15.86
C ASP A 83 9.17 -9.89 14.91
N ASP A 84 10.39 -10.21 14.47
CA ASP A 84 11.12 -9.45 13.46
C ASP A 84 10.39 -9.48 12.10
N GLU A 85 9.92 -10.65 11.67
CA GLU A 85 9.16 -10.80 10.41
C GLU A 85 7.80 -10.09 10.49
N ILE A 86 7.08 -10.19 11.62
CA ILE A 86 5.83 -9.46 11.85
C ILE A 86 6.08 -7.94 11.79
N SER A 87 7.18 -7.46 12.39
CA SER A 87 7.52 -6.04 12.35
C SER A 87 7.78 -5.56 10.92
N ARG A 88 8.54 -6.33 10.11
CA ARG A 88 8.76 -5.98 8.70
C ARG A 88 7.45 -5.95 7.90
N LEU A 89 6.63 -6.99 8.03
CA LEU A 89 5.34 -7.09 7.33
C LEU A 89 4.37 -5.96 7.73
N THR A 90 4.42 -5.52 8.99
CA THR A 90 3.60 -4.41 9.47
C THR A 90 4.06 -3.08 8.84
N ALA A 91 5.37 -2.84 8.79
CA ALA A 91 5.92 -1.65 8.13
C ALA A 91 5.61 -1.61 6.63
N ASP A 92 5.76 -2.75 5.93
CA ASP A 92 5.42 -2.87 4.50
C ASP A 92 3.93 -2.59 4.28
N LYS A 93 3.05 -3.12 5.13
CA LYS A 93 1.60 -2.87 5.06
C LYS A 93 1.23 -1.41 5.26
N GLU A 94 1.89 -0.71 6.19
CA GLU A 94 1.64 0.73 6.43
C GLU A 94 2.10 1.59 5.25
N PHE A 95 3.23 1.23 4.63
CA PHE A 95 3.73 1.87 3.43
C PHE A 95 2.76 1.68 2.26
N ASP A 96 2.35 0.44 1.99
CA ASP A 96 1.40 0.12 0.91
C ASP A 96 0.04 0.79 1.13
N ALA A 97 -0.47 0.82 2.37
CA ALA A 97 -1.71 1.51 2.69
C ALA A 97 -1.63 3.02 2.43
N THR A 98 -0.44 3.62 2.58
CA THR A 98 -0.23 5.04 2.29
C THR A 98 -0.12 5.28 0.79
N ALA A 99 0.59 4.42 0.07
CA ALA A 99 0.68 4.49 -1.40
C ALA A 99 -0.68 4.34 -2.08
N VAL A 100 -1.52 3.41 -1.60
CA VAL A 100 -2.89 3.23 -2.11
C VAL A 100 -3.72 4.49 -1.91
N ARG A 101 -3.68 5.12 -0.72
CA ARG A 101 -4.39 6.38 -0.47
C ARG A 101 -3.91 7.50 -1.40
N GLU A 102 -2.62 7.60 -1.65
CA GLU A 102 -2.07 8.60 -2.58
C GLU A 102 -2.58 8.37 -4.01
N LEU A 103 -2.62 7.12 -4.46
CA LEU A 103 -3.15 6.76 -5.78
C LEU A 103 -4.65 7.03 -5.89
N GLU A 104 -5.44 6.79 -4.84
CA GLU A 104 -6.87 7.13 -4.81
C GLU A 104 -7.10 8.64 -4.94
N VAL A 105 -6.31 9.47 -4.25
CA VAL A 105 -6.37 10.92 -4.38
C VAL A 105 -6.05 11.35 -5.82
N LYS A 106 -4.93 10.87 -6.38
CA LYS A 106 -4.54 11.19 -7.76
C LYS A 106 -5.58 10.75 -8.79
N LYS A 107 -6.21 9.59 -8.58
CA LYS A 107 -7.30 9.11 -9.43
C LYS A 107 -8.48 10.09 -9.39
N SER A 108 -8.89 10.53 -8.20
CA SER A 108 -10.00 11.49 -8.06
C SER A 108 -9.70 12.85 -8.70
N GLU A 109 -8.45 13.30 -8.66
CA GLU A 109 -8.00 14.52 -9.34
C GLU A 109 -8.06 14.37 -10.87
N LEU A 110 -7.54 13.26 -11.40
CA LEU A 110 -7.61 12.97 -12.84
C LEU A 110 -9.06 12.85 -13.33
N GLU A 111 -9.93 12.19 -12.57
CA GLU A 111 -11.35 12.07 -12.92
C GLU A 111 -12.01 13.45 -12.97
N ARG A 112 -11.70 14.34 -12.01
CA ARG A 112 -12.20 15.72 -12.02
C ARG A 112 -11.71 16.50 -13.24
N ASP A 113 -10.46 16.32 -13.64
CA ASP A 113 -9.88 17.05 -14.78
C ASP A 113 -10.38 16.49 -16.12
N LEU A 114 -10.54 15.18 -16.24
CA LEU A 114 -11.18 14.54 -17.40
C LEU A 114 -12.63 15.01 -17.54
N PHE A 115 -13.35 15.06 -16.41
CA PHE A 115 -14.72 15.57 -16.35
C PHE A 115 -14.81 17.04 -16.78
N ARG A 116 -13.87 17.89 -16.36
CA ARG A 116 -13.75 19.29 -16.85
C ARG A 116 -13.50 19.36 -18.37
N ALA A 117 -12.60 18.53 -18.88
CA ALA A 117 -12.27 18.50 -20.30
C ALA A 117 -13.44 18.00 -21.17
N GLN A 118 -14.24 17.05 -20.66
CA GLN A 118 -15.45 16.58 -21.33
C GLN A 118 -16.51 17.69 -21.46
N GLY A 119 -16.75 18.46 -20.39
CA GLY A 119 -17.66 19.62 -20.45
C GLY A 119 -17.23 20.66 -21.49
N PHE A 120 -15.93 20.95 -21.56
CA PHE A 120 -15.38 21.87 -22.58
C PHE A 120 -15.51 21.32 -24.00
N ARG A 121 -15.28 20.01 -24.21
CA ARG A 121 -15.44 19.37 -25.52
C ARG A 121 -16.89 19.38 -25.98
N ALA A 122 -17.85 19.14 -25.08
CA ALA A 122 -19.28 19.20 -25.40
C ALA A 122 -19.70 20.62 -25.83
N MET A 123 -19.14 21.65 -25.21
CA MET A 123 -19.36 23.05 -25.61
C MET A 123 -18.82 23.34 -27.01
N LEU A 124 -17.58 22.95 -27.31
CA LEU A 124 -16.99 23.16 -28.65
C LEU A 124 -17.79 22.46 -29.75
N ALA A 125 -18.34 21.27 -29.47
CA ALA A 125 -19.17 20.55 -30.44
C ALA A 125 -20.49 21.30 -30.75
N MET A 126 -21.08 21.97 -29.77
CA MET A 126 -22.26 22.81 -29.96
C MET A 126 -21.94 24.09 -30.75
N GLU A 127 -20.71 24.62 -30.60
CA GLU A 127 -20.22 25.80 -31.33
C GLU A 127 -19.91 25.50 -32.81
N GLU A 128 -19.34 24.33 -33.11
CA GLU A 128 -19.05 23.90 -34.49
C GLU A 128 -20.30 23.46 -35.29
N GLY A 129 -21.50 23.52 -34.70
CA GLY A 129 -22.75 23.20 -35.40
C GLY A 129 -22.84 21.74 -35.86
N THR A 130 -22.14 20.82 -35.19
CA THR A 130 -22.23 19.39 -35.46
C THR A 130 -23.26 18.76 -34.53
N GLU A 131 -24.41 18.38 -35.08
CA GLU A 131 -25.38 17.50 -34.44
C GLU A 131 -24.66 16.20 -34.05
N LEU A 132 -24.31 16.06 -32.76
CA LEU A 132 -23.80 14.81 -32.24
C LEU A 132 -24.94 13.80 -32.21
N GLU A 133 -24.91 12.85 -33.16
CA GLU A 133 -25.75 11.66 -33.14
C GLU A 133 -25.58 10.96 -31.78
N GLU A 134 -26.71 10.70 -31.12
CA GLU A 134 -26.82 9.91 -29.90
C GLU A 134 -26.19 8.51 -30.11
N GLU A 135 -24.92 8.33 -29.72
CA GLU A 135 -24.35 6.99 -29.64
C GLU A 135 -24.97 6.24 -28.46
N LYS A 136 -25.95 5.39 -28.83
CA LYS A 136 -26.63 4.44 -27.97
C LYS A 136 -25.66 3.66 -27.07
N GLY A 137 -25.95 3.70 -25.78
CA GLY A 137 -25.30 2.91 -24.75
C GLY A 137 -25.22 1.42 -25.11
N PHE A 138 -24.01 0.89 -25.02
CA PHE A 138 -23.72 -0.53 -25.14
C PHE A 138 -23.77 -1.16 -23.74
N GLY A 139 -24.89 -1.80 -23.41
CA GLY A 139 -24.96 -2.71 -22.26
C GLY A 139 -24.67 -4.15 -22.69
N ALA A 140 -23.86 -4.88 -21.92
CA ALA A 140 -24.16 -6.24 -21.40
C ALA A 140 -22.91 -6.98 -20.87
N GLY A 141 -23.09 -7.62 -19.71
CA GLY A 141 -22.26 -8.69 -19.12
C GLY A 141 -21.59 -8.25 -17.81
N GLY A 142 -21.82 -8.82 -16.63
CA GLY A 142 -22.42 -10.10 -16.24
C GLY A 142 -21.62 -10.64 -15.04
N ASP A 143 -22.27 -10.67 -13.88
CA ASP A 143 -22.06 -11.53 -12.70
C ASP A 143 -20.91 -11.34 -11.65
N ALA A 144 -21.40 -11.25 -10.40
CA ALA A 144 -21.01 -11.99 -9.19
C ALA A 144 -20.06 -11.37 -8.13
N ASP A 145 -20.71 -11.03 -7.01
CA ASP A 145 -20.36 -11.34 -5.60
C ASP A 145 -19.42 -10.43 -4.79
N GLY A 146 -19.81 -10.18 -3.53
CA GLY A 146 -18.92 -9.71 -2.46
C GLY A 146 -19.10 -8.28 -1.95
N THR A 147 -20.13 -8.06 -1.12
CA THR A 147 -20.21 -7.04 -0.05
C THR A 147 -19.22 -5.86 -0.07
N ALA A 148 -19.60 -4.76 -0.71
CA ALA A 148 -19.07 -3.43 -0.44
C ALA A 148 -20.21 -2.42 -0.55
N ARG A 149 -20.20 -1.43 0.35
CA ARG A 149 -21.23 -0.38 0.46
C ARG A 149 -21.51 0.23 -0.92
N HIS A 150 -22.78 0.21 -1.30
CA HIS A 150 -23.29 0.83 -2.52
C HIS A 150 -23.16 2.35 -2.40
N VAL A 151 -22.03 2.91 -2.83
CA VAL A 151 -21.99 4.28 -3.30
C VAL A 151 -22.77 4.27 -4.59
N VAL A 152 -23.89 4.99 -4.62
CA VAL A 152 -24.71 5.18 -5.81
C VAL A 152 -23.91 6.07 -6.75
N ASP A 153 -23.08 5.46 -7.59
CA ASP A 153 -22.41 6.13 -8.71
C ASP A 153 -23.14 5.67 -9.98
N GLY A 154 -24.32 6.26 -10.19
CA GLY A 154 -24.92 6.29 -11.51
C GLY A 154 -24.07 7.18 -12.42
N PRO A 155 -24.16 7.01 -13.75
CA PRO A 155 -23.51 7.95 -14.67
C PRO A 155 -24.05 9.36 -14.39
N ARG A 156 -23.19 10.26 -13.90
CA ARG A 156 -23.56 11.67 -13.72
C ARG A 156 -23.83 12.25 -15.08
N GLU A 157 -25.07 12.68 -15.31
CA GLU A 157 -25.47 13.22 -16.60
C GLU A 157 -25.01 14.68 -16.67
N ILE A 158 -24.05 14.95 -17.57
CA ILE A 158 -23.60 16.31 -17.87
C ILE A 158 -24.34 16.78 -19.12
N THR A 159 -25.11 17.84 -18.98
CA THR A 159 -25.75 18.51 -20.12
C THR A 159 -25.35 19.97 -20.16
N VAL A 160 -25.07 20.49 -21.35
CA VAL A 160 -24.84 21.91 -21.58
C VAL A 160 -26.02 22.45 -22.37
N GLU A 161 -26.69 23.45 -21.83
CA GLU A 161 -27.90 24.03 -22.42
C GLU A 161 -27.77 25.55 -22.53
N LEU A 162 -28.26 26.12 -23.63
CA LEU A 162 -28.46 27.57 -23.76
C LEU A 162 -29.59 27.98 -22.81
N ILE A 163 -29.27 28.75 -21.78
CA ILE A 163 -30.26 29.19 -20.79
C ILE A 163 -30.84 30.58 -21.09
N GLY A 164 -30.22 31.32 -22.01
CA GLY A 164 -30.75 32.60 -22.48
C GLY A 164 -29.70 33.48 -23.15
N GLU A 165 -30.08 34.72 -23.42
CA GLU A 165 -29.21 35.75 -23.98
C GLU A 165 -29.32 37.02 -23.12
N VAL A 166 -28.22 37.75 -22.97
CA VAL A 166 -28.17 39.02 -22.24
C VAL A 166 -27.76 40.15 -23.18
N GLY A 167 -28.54 41.22 -23.18
CA GLY A 167 -28.21 42.47 -23.86
C GLY A 167 -27.36 43.36 -22.96
N VAL A 168 -26.23 43.82 -23.49
CA VAL A 168 -25.25 44.64 -22.79
C VAL A 168 -25.12 45.97 -23.53
N ASP A 169 -25.31 47.06 -22.80
CA ASP A 169 -25.22 48.45 -23.30
C ASP A 169 -24.22 49.31 -22.49
N SER A 170 -23.56 48.68 -21.51
CA SER A 170 -22.57 49.30 -20.63
C SER A 170 -21.17 48.71 -20.80
N GLY A 171 -21.01 47.77 -21.74
CA GLY A 171 -19.80 46.97 -21.93
C GLY A 171 -19.43 46.05 -20.75
N GLN A 172 -20.32 45.88 -19.77
CA GLN A 172 -20.06 45.13 -18.55
C GLN A 172 -21.26 44.27 -18.13
N LEU A 173 -20.97 43.18 -17.42
CA LEU A 173 -21.94 42.27 -16.80
C LEU A 173 -21.66 42.12 -15.32
N MET A 174 -22.72 41.86 -14.56
CA MET A 174 -22.64 41.66 -13.11
C MET A 174 -23.36 40.38 -12.70
N VAL A 175 -22.69 39.57 -11.88
CA VAL A 175 -23.27 38.44 -11.17
C VAL A 175 -23.54 38.88 -9.74
N THR A 176 -24.81 38.84 -9.33
CA THR A 176 -25.25 39.29 -8.01
C THR A 176 -26.47 38.48 -7.57
N ASP A 177 -26.69 38.38 -6.27
CA ASP A 177 -27.92 37.81 -5.75
C ASP A 177 -29.07 38.81 -5.95
N PRO A 178 -30.18 38.41 -6.59
CA PRO A 178 -31.34 39.28 -6.78
C PRO A 178 -31.86 39.91 -5.48
N CYS A 179 -31.67 39.27 -4.32
CA CYS A 179 -32.10 39.79 -3.03
C CYS A 179 -31.40 41.11 -2.64
N TYR A 180 -30.20 41.36 -3.16
CA TYR A 180 -29.41 42.54 -2.82
C TYR A 180 -29.76 43.77 -3.67
N VAL A 181 -30.40 43.56 -4.82
CA VAL A 181 -30.72 44.64 -5.78
C VAL A 181 -31.58 45.72 -5.14
N ASP A 182 -32.58 45.35 -4.34
CA ASP A 182 -33.47 46.33 -3.72
C ASP A 182 -32.96 46.85 -2.36
N THR A 183 -32.11 46.09 -1.67
CA THR A 183 -31.74 46.37 -0.27
C THR A 183 -30.36 46.99 -0.11
N GLU A 184 -29.43 46.68 -1.01
CA GLU A 184 -28.01 47.05 -0.87
C GLU A 184 -27.53 47.94 -2.03
N TRP A 185 -28.30 48.06 -3.11
CA TRP A 185 -27.92 48.89 -4.25
C TRP A 185 -27.90 50.38 -3.87
N GLN A 186 -26.77 51.02 -4.09
CA GLN A 186 -26.58 52.44 -3.81
C GLN A 186 -26.80 53.26 -5.08
N ASP A 187 -27.81 54.14 -5.05
CA ASP A 187 -28.09 55.08 -6.13
C ASP A 187 -27.16 56.30 -6.00
N GLU A 188 -25.95 56.15 -6.52
CA GLU A 188 -24.94 57.22 -6.58
C GLU A 188 -24.72 57.68 -8.03
N PRO A 189 -24.50 58.99 -8.25
CA PRO A 189 -24.29 59.50 -9.60
C PRO A 189 -22.96 59.01 -10.17
N PHE A 190 -22.98 58.55 -11.41
CA PHE A 190 -21.76 58.22 -12.16
C PHE A 190 -20.96 59.49 -12.45
N ILE A 191 -19.67 59.50 -12.07
CA ILE A 191 -18.76 60.64 -12.31
C ILE A 191 -17.59 60.18 -13.18
N PRO A 192 -17.60 60.50 -14.50
CA PRO A 192 -16.58 60.04 -15.45
C PRO A 192 -15.14 60.44 -15.11
N ASP A 193 -14.96 61.63 -14.52
CA ASP A 193 -13.64 62.21 -14.21
C ASP A 193 -13.18 61.92 -12.76
N GLY A 194 -13.81 60.95 -12.09
CA GLY A 194 -13.42 60.56 -10.74
C GLY A 194 -11.99 60.01 -10.72
N LYS A 195 -11.11 60.57 -9.88
CA LYS A 195 -9.79 59.97 -9.63
C LYS A 195 -9.98 58.59 -9.02
N ILE A 196 -9.54 57.55 -9.73
CA ILE A 196 -9.49 56.18 -9.22
C ILE A 196 -8.17 56.02 -8.46
N GLU A 197 -8.19 56.28 -7.15
CA GLU A 197 -7.08 55.90 -6.28
C GLU A 197 -7.25 54.41 -5.96
N ARG A 198 -6.40 53.57 -6.58
CA ARG A 198 -6.43 52.12 -6.36
C ARG A 198 -5.45 51.79 -5.23
N ASP A 199 -5.98 51.46 -4.06
CA ASP A 199 -5.28 50.56 -3.15
C ASP A 199 -5.67 49.11 -3.52
N GLU A 200 -4.77 48.14 -3.40
CA GLU A 200 -5.02 46.76 -3.85
C GLU A 200 -6.27 46.13 -3.19
N ASP A 201 -6.65 46.63 -2.01
CA ASP A 201 -7.80 46.19 -1.21
C ASP A 201 -9.04 47.11 -1.33
N THR A 202 -9.07 48.07 -2.26
CA THR A 202 -10.19 49.01 -2.36
C THR A 202 -11.40 48.35 -3.03
N LEU A 203 -12.41 48.00 -2.24
CA LEU A 203 -13.70 47.54 -2.72
C LEU A 203 -14.60 48.73 -3.09
N PHE A 204 -15.17 48.69 -4.29
CA PHE A 204 -16.15 49.69 -4.72
C PHE A 204 -17.55 49.35 -4.20
N HIS A 205 -18.40 50.36 -4.05
CA HIS A 205 -19.78 50.15 -3.61
C HIS A 205 -20.59 49.34 -4.63
N TYR A 206 -21.58 48.60 -4.14
CA TYR A 206 -22.59 47.95 -4.96
C TYR A 206 -23.53 48.99 -5.59
N SER A 207 -23.07 49.57 -6.70
CA SER A 207 -23.70 50.66 -7.44
C SER A 207 -23.27 50.62 -8.91
N TYR A 208 -23.90 51.45 -9.74
CA TYR A 208 -23.48 51.62 -11.13
C TYR A 208 -22.08 52.25 -11.24
N ASP A 209 -21.79 53.30 -10.46
CA ASP A 209 -20.48 53.95 -10.45
C ASP A 209 -19.39 52.98 -9.97
N GLY A 210 -19.66 52.21 -8.92
CA GLY A 210 -18.76 51.19 -8.41
C GLY A 210 -18.50 50.07 -9.42
N ALA A 211 -19.54 49.63 -10.14
CA ALA A 211 -19.40 48.67 -11.23
C ALA A 211 -18.47 49.20 -12.34
N CYS A 212 -18.70 50.43 -12.81
CA CYS A 212 -17.86 51.08 -13.82
C CYS A 212 -16.42 51.28 -13.35
N ARG A 213 -16.20 51.72 -12.10
CA ARG A 213 -14.83 51.87 -11.57
C ARG A 213 -14.10 50.54 -11.47
N SER A 214 -14.80 49.50 -11.04
CA SER A 214 -14.23 48.17 -10.91
C SER A 214 -13.76 47.64 -12.27
N THR A 215 -14.55 47.82 -13.33
CA THR A 215 -14.17 47.37 -14.68
C THR A 215 -13.12 48.27 -15.33
N LEU A 216 -13.20 49.59 -15.15
CA LEU A 216 -12.30 50.56 -15.77
C LEU A 216 -10.92 50.69 -15.06
N SER A 217 -10.78 50.18 -13.84
CA SER A 217 -9.53 50.27 -13.04
C SER A 217 -8.36 49.37 -13.51
N GLY A 218 -8.44 48.84 -14.74
CA GLY A 218 -7.34 48.16 -15.44
C GLY A 218 -7.34 46.63 -15.35
N GLY A 219 -8.12 46.06 -14.42
CA GLY A 219 -8.33 44.60 -14.34
C GLY A 219 -9.46 44.09 -15.23
N GLY A 220 -10.37 44.97 -15.68
CA GLY A 220 -11.56 44.54 -16.42
C GLY A 220 -12.56 43.76 -15.55
N HIS A 221 -12.35 43.65 -14.24
CA HIS A 221 -13.25 42.96 -13.32
C HIS A 221 -13.01 43.38 -11.87
N GLY A 222 -13.93 43.03 -10.99
CA GLY A 222 -13.74 43.10 -9.55
C GLY A 222 -14.99 42.79 -8.74
N GLU A 223 -14.82 42.78 -7.42
CA GLU A 223 -15.90 42.52 -6.46
C GLU A 223 -16.47 43.84 -5.92
N LEU A 224 -17.77 43.85 -5.69
CA LEU A 224 -18.49 44.98 -5.11
C LEU A 224 -18.80 44.72 -3.64
N ALA A 225 -18.72 45.78 -2.84
CA ALA A 225 -19.00 45.76 -1.42
C ALA A 225 -20.47 46.07 -1.11
N PHE A 226 -20.99 45.39 -0.10
CA PHE A 226 -22.25 45.75 0.54
C PHE A 226 -22.19 47.15 1.15
N THR A 227 -23.35 47.70 1.54
CA THR A 227 -23.44 49.02 2.21
C THR A 227 -22.56 49.13 3.46
N LYS A 228 -22.28 47.99 4.12
CA LYS A 228 -21.41 47.90 5.30
C LYS A 228 -19.91 47.79 4.97
N GLY A 229 -19.52 47.83 3.70
CA GLY A 229 -18.14 47.87 3.23
C GLY A 229 -17.39 46.54 3.14
N HIS A 230 -18.09 45.39 3.23
CA HIS A 230 -17.47 44.07 3.04
C HIS A 230 -17.82 43.50 1.66
N ALA A 231 -16.94 42.66 1.11
CA ALA A 231 -17.09 42.06 -0.22
C ALA A 231 -18.27 41.07 -0.30
N GLY A 232 -18.71 40.79 -1.53
CA GLY A 232 -19.67 39.73 -1.84
C GLY A 232 -21.06 40.21 -2.29
N ALA A 233 -21.26 41.52 -2.49
CA ALA A 233 -22.53 42.03 -3.01
C ALA A 233 -22.73 41.68 -4.49
N GLY A 234 -21.64 41.62 -5.25
CA GLY A 234 -21.64 41.14 -6.63
C GLY A 234 -20.24 41.12 -7.21
N VAL A 235 -20.10 40.47 -8.36
CA VAL A 235 -18.89 40.44 -9.17
C VAL A 235 -19.22 41.05 -10.52
N VAL A 236 -18.43 42.03 -10.95
CA VAL A 236 -18.59 42.71 -12.22
C VAL A 236 -17.37 42.44 -13.10
N PHE A 237 -17.60 42.30 -14.40
CA PHE A 237 -16.55 42.16 -15.39
C PHE A 237 -16.92 42.83 -16.71
N SER A 238 -15.92 43.33 -17.42
CA SER A 238 -16.04 43.86 -18.77
C SER A 238 -16.26 42.70 -19.74
N THR A 239 -17.26 42.84 -20.60
CA THR A 239 -17.45 41.94 -21.74
C THR A 239 -16.32 42.11 -22.76
N ALA A 240 -16.00 41.04 -23.51
CA ALA A 240 -14.85 41.05 -24.42
C ALA A 240 -14.96 42.11 -25.54
N TRP A 241 -16.16 42.27 -26.11
CA TRP A 241 -16.41 43.16 -27.24
C TRP A 241 -17.20 44.42 -26.88
N GLY A 242 -17.51 44.63 -25.60
CA GLY A 242 -18.35 45.73 -25.14
C GLY A 242 -19.83 45.45 -25.37
N ASP A 243 -20.55 46.41 -25.94
CA ASP A 243 -22.00 46.32 -26.10
C ASP A 243 -22.41 45.25 -27.11
N GLY A 244 -23.52 44.56 -26.87
CA GLY A 244 -24.00 43.48 -27.72
C GLY A 244 -24.98 42.51 -27.07
N MET A 245 -25.31 41.45 -27.78
CA MET A 245 -26.11 40.33 -27.27
C MET A 245 -25.19 39.13 -27.05
N TYR A 246 -25.16 38.61 -25.82
CA TYR A 246 -24.28 37.50 -25.45
C TYR A 246 -25.09 36.29 -25.01
N ALA A 247 -24.77 35.12 -25.56
CA ALA A 247 -25.42 33.86 -25.22
C ALA A 247 -24.89 33.31 -23.89
N ILE A 248 -25.80 32.86 -23.02
CA ILE A 248 -25.48 32.30 -21.71
C ILE A 248 -25.79 30.80 -21.71
N TYR A 249 -24.78 30.00 -21.41
CA TYR A 249 -24.88 28.55 -21.31
C TYR A 249 -24.75 28.12 -19.85
N ALA A 250 -25.50 27.08 -19.48
CA ALA A 250 -25.35 26.42 -18.19
C ALA A 250 -24.87 24.98 -18.38
N GLU A 251 -23.86 24.59 -17.61
CA GLU A 251 -23.46 23.20 -17.41
C GLU A 251 -24.27 22.65 -16.24
N LYS A 252 -25.15 21.69 -16.52
CA LYS A 252 -25.98 21.00 -15.54
C LYS A 252 -25.40 19.64 -15.22
N HIS A 253 -25.27 19.33 -13.93
CA HIS A 253 -24.97 17.97 -13.44
C HIS A 253 -26.20 17.46 -12.70
N ASP A 254 -26.73 16.32 -13.15
CA ASP A 254 -27.92 15.70 -12.55
C ASP A 254 -29.11 16.69 -12.43
N GLY A 255 -29.26 17.57 -13.43
CA GLY A 255 -30.30 18.61 -13.49
C GLY A 255 -30.01 19.90 -12.72
N HIS A 256 -28.92 19.97 -11.94
CA HIS A 256 -28.51 21.16 -11.20
C HIS A 256 -27.48 21.97 -11.96
N ILE A 257 -27.67 23.29 -12.05
CA ILE A 257 -26.68 24.18 -12.67
C ILE A 257 -25.43 24.23 -11.77
N VAL A 258 -24.30 23.78 -12.29
CA VAL A 258 -23.01 23.78 -11.58
C VAL A 258 -22.09 24.88 -12.11
N ARG A 259 -22.24 25.26 -13.39
CA ARG A 259 -21.51 26.39 -13.97
C ARG A 259 -22.35 27.15 -14.97
N VAL A 260 -22.05 28.44 -15.09
CA VAL A 260 -22.65 29.34 -16.07
C VAL A 260 -21.52 30.02 -16.83
N TYR A 261 -21.67 30.09 -18.14
CA TYR A 261 -20.70 30.67 -19.06
C TYR A 261 -21.39 31.71 -19.93
N VAL A 262 -20.74 32.86 -20.09
CA VAL A 262 -21.14 33.87 -21.08
C VAL A 262 -20.26 33.65 -22.31
N ASN A 263 -20.85 33.23 -23.41
CA ASN A 263 -20.13 33.07 -24.66
C ASN A 263 -20.03 34.42 -25.38
N VAL A 264 -18.79 34.87 -25.57
CA VAL A 264 -18.46 36.17 -26.18
C VAL A 264 -18.19 36.08 -27.69
N GLY A 265 -18.30 34.89 -28.28
CA GLY A 265 -18.09 34.66 -29.72
C GLY A 265 -16.63 34.61 -30.15
#